data_AF-A0A6N4A5W9-F1
#
_entry.id   AF-A0A6N4A5W9-F1
#
_cell.length_a   1.000
_cell.length_b   1.000
_cell.length_c   1.000
_cell.angle_alpha   90.00
_cell.angle_beta   90.00
_cell.angle_gamma   90.00
#
_symmetry.space_group_name_H-M   'P 1'
#
loop_
_entity.id
_entity.type
_entity.pdbx_description
1 polymer ?
#
loop_
_entity_poly.entity_id
_entity_poly.type
_entity_poly.pdbx_seq_one_letter_code
_entity_poly.pdbx_strand_id
1 'polypeptide(L)'
;MTNFDVNLNHYSDAEKIFAKQVLDWFFQADEKSFLTVFLNPQEQKILLELAKQIGFSVRFGGGYQRAENKRALIGDHKENDFQISLLQLNYASHYVHLHHSTVLGSLLHHGISYDRIGDVIHENDNWQLLIDSSLADFVVENVKRAASKKITFEKIPFEKILNPQSDEKEKEIVISSQRIDLLISQIYNFS
;
A
#
# COMPACT_ATOMS: atom_id res chain seq x y z
N MET A 1 14.19 -13.05 24.49
CA MET A 1 13.41 -13.18 23.25
C MET A 1 12.06 -13.72 23.64
N THR A 2 11.04 -12.87 23.64
CA THR A 2 9.68 -13.24 24.03
C THR A 2 9.09 -14.06 22.90
N ASN A 3 9.18 -15.39 22.92
CA ASN A 3 8.52 -16.18 21.89
C ASN A 3 7.01 -15.97 22.03
N PHE A 4 6.40 -15.25 21.09
CA PHE A 4 4.96 -15.18 20.99
C PHE A 4 4.45 -16.58 20.64
N ASP A 5 3.70 -17.19 21.56
CA ASP A 5 3.05 -18.47 21.31
C ASP A 5 1.75 -18.21 20.57
N VAL A 6 1.80 -18.34 19.24
CA VAL A 6 0.71 -18.00 18.33
C VAL A 6 0.35 -19.22 17.49
N ASN A 7 -0.93 -19.54 17.43
CA ASN A 7 -1.41 -20.62 16.57
C ASN A 7 -1.49 -20.16 15.10
N LEU A 8 -0.66 -20.76 14.24
CA LEU A 8 -0.61 -20.46 12.80
C LEU A 8 -1.14 -21.60 11.91
N ASN A 9 -1.75 -22.64 12.49
CA ASN A 9 -2.07 -23.88 11.77
C ASN A 9 -3.19 -23.72 10.74
N HIS A 10 -4.04 -22.70 10.88
CA HIS A 10 -5.13 -22.40 9.94
C HIS A 10 -4.71 -21.52 8.76
N TYR A 11 -3.49 -20.97 8.77
CA TYR A 11 -2.97 -20.15 7.68
C TYR A 11 -2.38 -21.01 6.56
N SER A 12 -2.54 -20.56 5.31
CA SER A 12 -1.79 -21.07 4.16
C SER A 12 -0.29 -20.77 4.29
N ASP A 13 0.56 -21.39 3.48
CA ASP A 13 2.00 -21.18 3.58
C ASP A 13 2.44 -19.75 3.26
N ALA A 14 1.78 -19.09 2.30
CA ALA A 14 2.00 -17.67 2.02
C ALA A 14 1.61 -16.78 3.21
N GLU A 15 0.46 -17.06 3.84
CA GLU A 15 0.01 -16.32 5.03
C GLU A 15 0.91 -16.57 6.24
N LYS A 16 1.51 -17.76 6.38
CA LYS A 16 2.51 -18.03 7.43
C LYS A 16 3.78 -17.19 7.25
N ILE A 17 4.20 -16.92 6.01
CA ILE A 17 5.35 -16.04 5.74
C ILE A 17 5.02 -14.63 6.21
N PHE A 18 3.84 -14.11 5.83
CA PHE A 18 3.38 -12.80 6.30
C PHE A 18 3.20 -12.76 7.83
N ALA A 19 2.65 -13.80 8.43
CA ALA A 19 2.48 -13.89 9.88
C ALA A 19 3.83 -13.80 10.62
N LYS A 20 4.90 -14.42 10.09
CA LYS A 20 6.25 -14.27 10.66
C LYS A 20 6.74 -12.83 10.60
N GLN A 21 6.54 -12.15 9.47
CA GLN A 21 6.86 -10.73 9.33
C GLN A 21 6.08 -9.86 10.33
N VAL A 22 4.81 -10.17 10.57
CA VAL A 22 3.99 -9.49 11.58
C VAL A 22 4.54 -9.71 12.99
N LEU A 23 5.03 -10.92 13.32
CA LEU A 23 5.67 -11.16 14.61
C LEU A 23 6.92 -10.28 14.80
N ASP A 24 7.73 -10.11 13.74
CA ASP A 24 8.88 -9.20 13.76
C ASP A 24 8.46 -7.75 14.01
N TRP A 25 7.31 -7.32 13.47
CA TRP A 25 6.75 -6.00 13.75
C TRP A 25 6.31 -5.85 15.21
N PHE A 26 5.72 -6.88 15.81
CA PHE A 26 5.37 -6.84 17.23
C PHE A 26 6.59 -6.76 18.14
N PHE A 27 7.66 -7.48 17.80
CA PHE A 27 8.93 -7.35 18.51
C PHE A 27 9.48 -5.93 18.47
N GLN A 28 9.41 -5.27 17.32
CA GLN A 28 9.83 -3.87 17.20
C GLN A 28 8.88 -2.93 17.96
N ALA A 29 7.58 -3.20 17.88
CA ALA A 29 6.51 -2.44 18.55
C ALA A 29 6.60 -2.45 20.08
N ASP A 30 7.22 -3.49 20.66
CA ASP A 30 7.37 -3.66 22.12
C ASP A 30 8.30 -2.60 22.73
N GLU A 31 9.34 -2.16 22.00
CA GLU A 31 10.23 -1.08 22.43
C GLU A 31 9.71 0.32 22.06
N LYS A 32 9.19 0.44 20.83
CA LYS A 32 8.64 1.68 20.26
C LYS A 32 7.60 1.28 19.23
N SER A 33 6.54 2.06 19.14
CA SER A 33 5.49 1.81 18.18
C SER A 33 5.99 1.69 16.72
N PHE A 34 5.32 0.85 15.92
CA PHE A 34 5.75 0.47 14.58
C PHE A 34 4.71 0.85 13.52
N LEU A 35 5.16 1.47 12.42
CA LEU A 35 4.33 1.80 11.26
C LEU A 35 4.66 0.85 10.10
N THR A 36 3.66 0.09 9.66
CA THR A 36 3.84 -0.89 8.57
C THR A 36 3.94 -0.22 7.19
N VAL A 37 4.31 -1.03 6.20
CA VAL A 37 4.01 -0.78 4.78
C VAL A 37 2.49 -0.82 4.53
N PHE A 38 2.04 -0.53 3.30
CA PHE A 38 0.64 -0.75 2.94
C PHE A 38 0.32 -2.24 2.95
N LEU A 39 -0.77 -2.58 3.62
CA LEU A 39 -1.29 -3.93 3.75
C LEU A 39 -2.59 -4.04 2.98
N ASN A 40 -2.76 -5.13 2.24
CA ASN A 40 -4.04 -5.44 1.60
C ASN A 40 -5.09 -5.90 2.62
N PRO A 41 -6.39 -6.01 2.25
CA PRO A 41 -7.45 -6.40 3.19
C PRO A 41 -7.24 -7.77 3.88
N GLN A 42 -6.56 -8.71 3.23
CA GLN A 42 -6.27 -10.02 3.83
C GLN A 42 -5.13 -9.93 4.86
N GLU A 43 -4.05 -9.24 4.51
CA GLU A 43 -2.93 -8.95 5.42
C GLU A 43 -3.38 -8.17 6.66
N GLN A 44 -4.27 -7.18 6.49
CA GLN A 44 -4.88 -6.44 7.60
C GLN A 44 -5.63 -7.36 8.57
N LYS A 45 -6.37 -8.36 8.06
CA LYS A 45 -7.08 -9.33 8.91
C LYS A 45 -6.10 -10.18 9.71
N ILE A 46 -5.05 -10.69 9.05
CA ILE A 46 -4.02 -11.51 9.71
C ILE A 46 -3.33 -10.70 10.81
N LEU A 47 -2.90 -9.47 10.53
CA LEU A 47 -2.28 -8.60 11.51
C LEU A 47 -3.21 -8.36 12.73
N LEU A 48 -4.48 -8.07 12.48
CA LEU A 48 -5.46 -7.81 13.54
C LEU A 48 -5.73 -9.05 14.39
N GLU A 49 -5.83 -10.22 13.77
CA GLU A 49 -6.02 -11.49 14.47
C GLU A 49 -4.83 -11.81 15.37
N LEU A 50 -3.61 -11.68 14.85
CA LEU A 50 -2.39 -11.91 15.60
C LEU A 50 -2.25 -10.91 16.74
N ALA A 51 -2.45 -9.62 16.49
CA ALA A 51 -2.39 -8.57 17.50
C ALA A 51 -3.35 -8.85 18.68
N LYS A 52 -4.56 -9.35 18.38
CA LYS A 52 -5.54 -9.73 19.41
C LYS A 52 -5.06 -10.90 20.27
N GLN A 53 -4.37 -11.90 19.70
CA GLN A 53 -3.85 -13.04 20.47
C GLN A 53 -2.79 -12.60 21.48
N ILE A 54 -1.93 -11.65 21.11
CA ILE A 54 -0.80 -11.21 21.94
C ILE A 54 -1.08 -9.93 22.75
N GLY A 55 -2.19 -9.24 22.49
CA GLY A 55 -2.61 -8.05 23.24
C GLY A 55 -2.04 -6.72 22.74
N PHE A 56 -1.60 -6.61 21.48
CA PHE A 56 -1.14 -5.35 20.89
C PHE A 56 -2.31 -4.51 20.37
N SER A 57 -2.24 -3.20 20.55
CA SER A 57 -3.13 -2.25 19.89
C SER A 57 -2.69 -2.03 18.44
N VAL A 58 -3.66 -1.99 17.52
CA VAL A 58 -3.42 -1.71 16.11
C VAL A 58 -4.45 -0.71 15.60
N ARG A 59 -3.99 0.31 14.85
CA ARG A 59 -4.83 1.28 14.15
C ARG A 59 -4.48 1.27 12.68
N PHE A 60 -5.47 1.40 11.80
CA PHE A 60 -5.27 1.40 10.36
C PHE A 60 -5.60 2.76 9.73
N GLY A 61 -4.83 3.14 8.71
CA GLY A 61 -5.07 4.33 7.91
C GLY A 61 -4.58 4.15 6.48
N GLY A 62 -5.39 4.55 5.51
CA GLY A 62 -5.06 4.47 4.07
C GLY A 62 -5.18 5.81 3.35
N GLY A 63 -5.28 6.93 4.09
CA GLY A 63 -5.42 8.27 3.52
C GLY A 63 -6.87 8.72 3.29
N TYR A 64 -7.84 7.80 3.19
CA TYR A 64 -9.26 8.11 3.09
C TYR A 64 -10.14 7.04 3.74
N GLN A 65 -11.41 7.35 3.95
CA GLN A 65 -12.35 6.51 4.71
C GLN A 65 -12.55 5.12 4.08
N ARG A 66 -12.55 5.04 2.74
CA ARG A 66 -12.84 3.82 1.97
C ARG A 66 -11.58 3.11 1.44
N ALA A 67 -10.40 3.45 1.96
CA ALA A 67 -9.16 2.82 1.53
C ALA A 67 -9.23 1.30 1.69
N GLU A 68 -8.83 0.57 0.65
CA GLU A 68 -8.65 -0.88 0.69
C GLU A 68 -7.27 -1.20 1.25
N ASN A 69 -6.20 -0.63 0.68
CA ASN A 69 -4.85 -0.78 1.20
C ASN A 69 -4.59 0.24 2.31
N LYS A 70 -4.12 -0.24 3.46
CA LYS A 70 -3.89 0.60 4.65
C LYS A 70 -2.56 0.30 5.29
N ARG A 71 -1.93 1.32 5.85
CA ARG A 71 -0.81 1.16 6.78
C ARG A 71 -1.37 0.97 8.19
N ALA A 72 -0.64 0.24 9.02
CA ALA A 72 -1.01 -0.03 10.38
C ALA A 72 0.00 0.59 11.35
N LEU A 73 -0.50 1.25 12.38
CA LEU A 73 0.26 1.68 13.55
C LEU A 73 0.05 0.63 14.65
N ILE A 74 1.14 0.01 15.09
CA ILE A 74 1.16 -1.05 16.10
C ILE A 74 1.77 -0.50 17.39
N GLY A 75 1.10 -0.71 18.53
CA GLY A 75 1.53 -0.21 19.84
C GLY A 75 0.93 1.16 20.20
N ASP A 76 1.46 1.80 21.25
CA ASP A 76 0.93 3.07 21.76
C ASP A 76 1.48 4.27 20.96
N HIS A 77 0.70 4.72 19.97
CA HIS A 77 0.94 5.96 19.24
C HIS A 77 0.03 7.07 19.77
N LYS A 78 0.65 8.17 20.23
CA LYS A 78 -0.06 9.39 20.65
C LYS A 78 -0.71 10.14 19.47
N GLU A 79 -0.17 9.96 18.26
CA GLU A 79 -0.62 10.63 17.04
C GLU A 79 -1.02 9.59 15.99
N ASN A 80 -2.10 9.88 15.26
CA ASN A 80 -2.56 9.07 14.12
C ASN A 80 -1.86 9.50 12.82
N ASP A 81 -0.53 9.47 12.81
CA ASP A 81 0.23 9.74 11.59
C ASP A 81 0.64 8.43 10.91
N PHE A 82 0.01 8.14 9.77
CA PHE A 82 0.31 6.98 8.94
C PHE A 82 1.39 7.27 7.89
N GLN A 83 1.93 8.50 7.86
CA GLN A 83 2.92 8.95 6.90
C GLN A 83 2.52 8.65 5.45
N ILE A 84 1.28 8.98 5.09
CA ILE A 84 0.76 8.80 3.72
C ILE A 84 0.71 10.16 3.03
N SER A 85 1.16 10.21 1.78
CA SER A 85 1.04 11.36 0.89
C SER A 85 0.07 11.06 -0.24
N LEU A 86 -0.73 12.06 -0.62
CA LEU A 86 -1.61 12.00 -1.78
C LEU A 86 -0.94 12.72 -2.96
N LEU A 87 -0.77 11.99 -4.06
CA LEU A 87 -0.21 12.52 -5.30
C LEU A 87 -1.29 12.59 -6.37
N GLN A 88 -1.39 13.74 -7.05
CA GLN A 88 -2.15 13.90 -8.28
C GLN A 88 -1.24 13.61 -9.48
N LEU A 89 -1.70 12.78 -10.40
CA LEU A 89 -1.05 12.52 -11.67
C LEU A 89 -1.63 13.45 -12.75
N ASN A 90 -0.73 14.19 -13.39
CA ASN A 90 -1.04 15.12 -14.47
C ASN A 90 -0.44 14.62 -15.79
N TYR A 91 -1.27 14.56 -16.83
CA TYR A 91 -0.89 14.12 -18.18
C TYR A 91 -1.79 14.81 -19.23
N ALA A 92 -1.37 14.79 -20.50
CA ALA A 92 -2.17 15.33 -21.61
C ALA A 92 -3.34 14.38 -21.93
N SER A 93 -4.46 14.53 -21.21
CA SER A 93 -5.62 13.64 -21.25
C SER A 93 -6.34 13.58 -22.60
N HIS A 94 -6.38 14.70 -23.34
CA HIS A 94 -7.10 14.83 -24.62
C HIS A 94 -6.71 13.84 -25.73
N TYR A 95 -5.61 13.09 -25.59
CA TYR A 95 -5.11 12.17 -26.62
C TYR A 95 -4.69 10.80 -26.09
N VAL A 96 -4.87 10.53 -24.79
CA VAL A 96 -4.14 9.45 -24.13
C VAL A 96 -4.97 8.80 -23.00
N HIS A 97 -5.43 7.57 -23.18
CA HIS A 97 -5.97 6.77 -22.07
C HIS A 97 -4.84 6.14 -21.25
N LEU A 98 -4.87 6.26 -19.93
CA LEU A 98 -3.94 5.56 -19.01
C LEU A 98 -4.67 4.38 -18.35
N HIS A 99 -3.93 3.30 -18.08
CA HIS A 99 -4.41 2.18 -17.25
C HIS A 99 -3.68 2.17 -15.91
N HIS A 100 -4.35 1.68 -14.86
CA HIS A 100 -3.77 1.53 -13.51
C HIS A 100 -2.41 0.81 -13.55
N SER A 101 -2.33 -0.30 -14.30
CA SER A 101 -1.11 -1.10 -14.48
C SER A 101 0.07 -0.32 -15.06
N THR A 102 -0.20 0.68 -15.89
CA THR A 102 0.85 1.49 -16.54
C THR A 102 1.44 2.51 -15.56
N VAL A 103 0.61 3.12 -14.72
CA VAL A 103 1.05 4.05 -13.67
C VAL A 103 1.87 3.28 -12.63
N LEU A 104 1.34 2.17 -12.14
CA LEU A 104 2.04 1.30 -11.18
C LEU A 104 3.36 0.77 -11.75
N GLY A 105 3.35 0.28 -13.00
CA GLY A 105 4.54 -0.22 -13.67
C GLY A 105 5.65 0.83 -13.78
N SER A 106 5.30 2.11 -13.95
CA SER A 106 6.29 3.19 -13.93
C SER A 106 6.94 3.37 -12.55
N LEU A 107 6.15 3.35 -11.47
CA LEU A 107 6.69 3.46 -10.11
C LEU A 107 7.62 2.28 -9.79
N LEU A 108 7.20 1.06 -10.15
CA LEU A 108 8.02 -0.15 -9.97
C LEU A 108 9.33 -0.07 -10.77
N HIS A 109 9.30 0.48 -12.00
CA HIS A 109 10.51 0.68 -12.81
C HIS A 109 11.54 1.61 -12.15
N HIS A 110 11.08 2.55 -11.31
CA HIS A 110 11.95 3.43 -10.52
C HIS A 110 12.41 2.79 -9.20
N GLY A 111 12.18 1.48 -9.00
CA GLY A 111 12.62 0.74 -7.81
C GLY A 111 11.72 0.91 -6.59
N ILE A 112 10.52 1.48 -6.75
CA ILE A 112 9.57 1.61 -5.65
C ILE A 112 8.87 0.27 -5.46
N SER A 113 8.92 -0.28 -4.25
CA SER A 113 8.21 -1.52 -3.92
C SER A 113 6.69 -1.33 -3.92
N TYR A 114 5.96 -2.36 -4.34
CA TYR A 114 4.49 -2.32 -4.45
C TYR A 114 3.80 -2.04 -3.10
N ASP A 115 4.33 -2.58 -2.01
CA ASP A 115 3.85 -2.37 -0.64
C ASP A 115 4.07 -0.93 -0.11
N ARG A 116 4.79 -0.08 -0.85
CA ARG A 116 4.94 1.35 -0.53
C ARG A 116 3.90 2.22 -1.25
N ILE A 117 3.10 1.61 -2.12
CA ILE A 117 2.04 2.23 -2.90
C ILE A 117 0.70 1.78 -2.30
N GLY A 118 -0.15 2.73 -1.94
CA GLY A 118 -1.52 2.47 -1.51
C GLY A 118 -2.48 2.41 -2.69
N ASP A 119 -3.72 2.83 -2.46
CA ASP A 119 -4.73 2.81 -3.50
C ASP A 119 -4.41 3.83 -4.61
N VAL A 120 -4.73 3.43 -5.84
CA VAL A 120 -4.72 4.31 -7.01
C VAL A 120 -6.18 4.63 -7.34
N ILE A 121 -6.55 5.89 -7.21
CA ILE A 121 -7.92 6.37 -7.38
C ILE A 121 -8.01 7.01 -8.76
N HIS A 122 -9.07 6.67 -9.50
CA HIS A 122 -9.34 7.21 -10.81
C HIS A 122 -10.79 7.69 -10.89
N GLU A 123 -10.97 8.92 -11.38
CA GLU A 123 -12.29 9.46 -11.71
C GLU A 123 -12.19 10.33 -12.97
N ASN A 124 -12.89 9.94 -14.04
CA ASN A 124 -12.85 10.54 -15.38
C ASN A 124 -11.46 10.51 -16.03
N ASP A 125 -10.72 11.61 -15.97
CA ASP A 125 -9.34 11.76 -16.46
C ASP A 125 -8.37 12.10 -15.31
N ASN A 126 -8.87 12.12 -14.06
CA ASN A 126 -8.08 12.46 -12.89
C ASN A 126 -7.60 11.19 -12.21
N TRP A 127 -6.30 11.15 -11.97
CA TRP A 127 -5.62 10.03 -11.34
C TRP A 127 -4.95 10.51 -10.07
N GLN A 128 -5.18 9.78 -8.99
CA GLN A 128 -4.57 10.02 -7.69
C GLN A 128 -3.95 8.73 -7.15
N LEU A 129 -2.92 8.90 -6.35
CA LEU A 129 -2.13 7.80 -5.78
C LEU A 129 -1.83 8.11 -4.33
N LEU A 130 -2.04 7.12 -3.47
CA LEU A 130 -1.54 7.13 -2.10
C LEU A 130 -0.17 6.48 -2.08
N ILE A 131 0.78 7.10 -1.39
CA ILE A 131 2.15 6.58 -1.29
C ILE A 131 2.72 6.84 0.10
N ASP A 132 3.70 6.03 0.49
CA ASP A 132 4.56 6.35 1.62
C ASP A 132 5.21 7.74 1.42
N SER A 133 5.01 8.62 2.39
CA SER A 133 5.44 10.02 2.32
C SER A 133 6.93 10.19 2.11
N SER A 134 7.75 9.24 2.58
CA SER A 134 9.20 9.27 2.35
C SER A 134 9.60 9.14 0.87
N LEU A 135 8.72 8.61 0.02
CA LEU A 135 8.94 8.45 -1.42
C LEU A 135 8.27 9.53 -2.26
N ALA A 136 7.43 10.37 -1.64
CA ALA A 136 6.57 11.29 -2.36
C ALA A 136 7.37 12.36 -3.13
N ASP A 137 8.40 12.96 -2.52
CA ASP A 137 9.27 13.93 -3.21
C ASP A 137 10.05 13.27 -4.35
N PHE A 138 10.60 12.08 -4.13
CA PHE A 138 11.28 11.32 -5.16
C PHE A 138 10.37 11.06 -6.37
N VAL A 139 9.12 10.64 -6.15
CA VAL A 139 8.16 10.39 -7.24
C VAL A 139 7.85 11.68 -7.99
N VAL A 140 7.58 12.77 -7.28
CA VAL A 140 7.32 14.09 -7.87
C VAL A 140 8.48 14.55 -8.73
N GLU A 141 9.72 14.37 -8.27
CA GLU A 141 10.93 14.86 -8.95
C GLU A 141 11.39 13.98 -10.11
N ASN A 142 11.25 12.65 -10.00
CA ASN A 142 11.94 11.71 -10.90
C ASN A 142 10.99 10.95 -11.83
N VAL A 143 9.75 10.69 -11.43
CA VAL A 143 8.81 9.89 -12.24
C VAL A 143 8.12 10.80 -13.25
N LYS A 144 8.74 10.90 -14.44
CA LYS A 144 8.29 11.81 -15.53
C LYS A 144 7.66 11.11 -16.73
N ARG A 145 7.62 9.78 -16.71
CA ARG A 145 7.08 8.97 -17.81
C ARG A 145 6.32 7.77 -17.30
N ALA A 146 5.25 7.40 -17.99
CA ALA A 146 4.57 6.12 -17.83
C ALA A 146 4.39 5.50 -19.22
N ALA A 147 5.02 4.35 -19.46
CA ALA A 147 5.28 3.83 -20.80
C ALA A 147 5.92 4.92 -21.70
N SER A 148 5.35 5.20 -22.87
CA SER A 148 5.83 6.24 -23.79
C SER A 148 5.35 7.66 -23.45
N LYS A 149 4.47 7.82 -22.45
CA LYS A 149 3.72 9.07 -22.19
C LYS A 149 4.45 9.92 -21.16
N LYS A 150 4.52 11.24 -21.38
CA LYS A 150 5.02 12.20 -20.39
C LYS A 150 3.96 12.40 -19.32
N ILE A 151 4.38 12.32 -18.07
CA ILE A 151 3.53 12.52 -16.91
C ILE A 151 4.26 13.36 -15.86
N THR A 152 3.52 13.93 -14.93
CA THR A 152 4.07 14.59 -13.75
C THR A 152 3.19 14.27 -12.55
N PHE A 153 3.81 14.09 -11.40
CA PHE A 153 3.09 14.04 -10.13
C PHE A 153 3.22 15.36 -9.37
N GLU A 154 2.20 15.69 -8.60
CA GLU A 154 2.24 16.78 -7.61
C GLU A 154 1.62 16.31 -6.29
N LYS A 155 2.16 16.78 -5.16
CA LYS A 155 1.53 16.56 -3.85
C LYS A 155 0.32 17.45 -3.73
N ILE A 156 -0.82 16.87 -3.33
CA ILE A 156 -2.05 17.62 -3.07
C ILE A 156 -2.56 17.35 -1.65
N PRO A 157 -3.27 18.31 -1.05
CA PRO A 157 -3.87 18.13 0.27
C PRO A 157 -5.00 17.07 0.23
N PHE A 158 -5.18 16.31 1.31
CA PHE A 158 -6.15 15.20 1.39
C PHE A 158 -7.60 15.65 1.23
N GLU A 159 -7.90 16.93 1.47
CA GLU A 159 -9.21 17.54 1.23
C GLU A 159 -9.60 17.53 -0.27
N LYS A 160 -8.62 17.37 -1.17
CA LYS A 160 -8.82 17.23 -2.61
C LYS A 160 -8.85 15.77 -3.08
N ILE A 161 -8.86 14.80 -2.16
CA ILE A 161 -8.93 13.40 -2.53
C ILE A 161 -10.21 13.12 -3.32
N LEU A 162 -10.07 12.42 -4.43
CA LEU A 162 -11.20 11.92 -5.19
C LEU A 162 -11.90 10.89 -4.31
N ASN A 163 -13.16 11.13 -4.00
CA ASN A 163 -14.01 10.11 -3.41
C ASN A 163 -14.62 9.36 -4.58
N PRO A 164 -14.33 8.06 -4.77
CA PRO A 164 -15.08 7.26 -5.73
C PRO A 164 -16.55 7.25 -5.29
N GLN A 165 -17.35 8.16 -5.87
CA GLN A 165 -18.78 8.20 -5.71
C GLN A 165 -19.31 6.89 -6.27
N SER A 166 -20.11 6.24 -5.45
CA SER A 166 -20.72 4.96 -5.76
C SER A 166 -21.54 5.08 -7.06
N ASP A 167 -21.44 4.06 -7.92
CA ASP A 167 -22.29 3.76 -9.08
C ASP A 167 -21.86 4.15 -10.49
N GLU A 168 -20.55 4.18 -10.80
CA GLU A 168 -20.11 3.82 -12.16
C GLU A 168 -19.27 2.55 -12.16
N LYS A 169 -19.93 1.48 -12.62
CA LYS A 169 -19.33 0.20 -12.97
C LYS A 169 -18.40 0.39 -14.17
N GLU A 170 -17.19 0.86 -13.93
CA GLU A 170 -16.03 0.34 -14.63
C GLU A 170 -15.17 -0.43 -13.64
N LYS A 171 -15.59 -1.67 -13.42
CA LYS A 171 -14.70 -2.71 -12.92
C LYS A 171 -13.61 -2.96 -13.97
N GLU A 172 -12.51 -2.22 -13.87
CA GLU A 172 -11.18 -2.82 -14.04
C GLU A 172 -10.59 -3.11 -12.65
N ILE A 173 -11.35 -3.84 -11.82
CA ILE A 173 -10.75 -4.63 -10.75
C ILE A 173 -10.16 -5.87 -11.44
N VAL A 174 -8.96 -5.72 -11.97
CA VAL A 174 -8.03 -6.85 -12.12
C VAL A 174 -6.75 -6.51 -11.36
N ILE A 175 -6.89 -6.33 -10.05
CA ILE A 175 -5.85 -6.88 -9.17
C ILE A 175 -6.35 -8.27 -8.87
N SER A 176 -6.10 -9.20 -9.80
CA SER A 176 -6.35 -10.60 -9.52
C SER A 176 -5.53 -10.94 -8.28
N SER A 177 -6.26 -11.22 -7.22
CA SER A 177 -5.84 -11.81 -5.96
C SER A 177 -5.26 -13.22 -6.17
N GLN A 178 -4.40 -13.41 -7.18
CA GLN A 178 -3.85 -14.71 -7.61
C GLN A 178 -2.46 -14.68 -8.26
N ARG A 179 -1.67 -13.58 -8.28
CA ARG A 179 -0.39 -13.60 -9.04
C ARG A 179 0.85 -12.94 -8.43
N ILE A 180 0.93 -12.81 -7.11
CA ILE A 180 2.22 -12.60 -6.42
C ILE A 180 3.04 -13.90 -6.27
N ASP A 181 2.44 -15.08 -6.45
CA ASP A 181 3.22 -16.35 -6.51
C ASP A 181 4.26 -16.34 -7.64
N LEU A 182 4.12 -15.45 -8.63
CA LEU A 182 5.08 -15.22 -9.72
C LEU A 182 6.08 -14.08 -9.48
N LEU A 183 5.83 -13.16 -8.54
CA LEU A 183 6.78 -12.10 -8.16
C LEU A 183 7.73 -12.56 -7.04
N ILE A 184 7.26 -13.46 -6.17
CA ILE A 184 8.09 -14.11 -5.15
C ILE A 184 9.27 -14.87 -5.81
N SER A 185 9.15 -15.37 -7.04
CA SER A 185 10.27 -16.03 -7.72
C SER A 185 11.36 -15.09 -8.27
N GLN A 186 11.08 -13.79 -8.44
CA GLN A 186 12.05 -12.84 -9.01
C GLN A 186 12.90 -12.12 -7.96
N ILE A 187 12.43 -12.02 -6.71
CA ILE A 187 13.20 -11.40 -5.61
C ILE A 187 14.14 -12.42 -4.94
N TYR A 188 13.91 -13.74 -5.13
CA TYR A 188 14.75 -14.81 -4.55
C TYR A 188 16.06 -15.14 -5.29
N ASN A 189 16.52 -14.28 -6.21
CA ASN A 189 17.80 -14.48 -6.92
C ASN A 189 18.86 -13.41 -6.58
N PHE A 190 19.17 -13.29 -5.29
CA PHE A 190 20.50 -12.82 -4.88
C PHE A 190 21.19 -13.95 -4.11
N SER A 191 22.12 -14.61 -4.80
CA SER A 191 23.26 -15.31 -4.20
C SER A 191 24.26 -14.30 -3.62
#